data_AF-A0A2E0SCD1-F1
#
_entry.id   AF-A0A2E0SCD1-F1
#
_cell.length_a   1.000
_cell.length_b   1.000
_cell.length_c   1.000
_cell.angle_alpha   90.00
_cell.angle_beta   90.00
_cell.angle_gamma   90.00
#
_symmetry.space_group_name_H-M   'P 1'
#
loop_
_entity.id
_entity.type
_entity.pdbx_description
1 polymer ?
#
loop_
_entity_poly.entity_id
_entity_poly.type
_entity_poly.pdbx_seq_one_letter_code
_entity_poly.pdbx_strand_id
1 'polypeptide(L)'
;MANSPPHYTRGNIEVWDFIRDQQLNYHLGNAIKYICRAGYKDSKVDDLKKAIHYLENELLHTHEPARSGGALSICVQPDSWEGTPDYTEDFDR
;
A
#
# COMPACT_ATOMS: atom_id res chain seq x y z
N MET A 1 12.62 -19.86 -25.20
CA MET A 1 11.40 -19.17 -24.75
C MET A 1 11.35 -19.31 -23.24
N ALA A 2 11.66 -18.24 -22.50
CA ALA A 2 11.66 -18.29 -21.04
C ALA A 2 10.21 -18.29 -20.56
N ASN A 3 9.81 -19.38 -19.92
CA ASN A 3 8.52 -19.48 -19.24
C ASN A 3 8.58 -18.59 -18.00
N SER A 4 8.14 -17.34 -18.11
CA SER A 4 7.88 -16.51 -16.94
C SER A 4 6.82 -17.21 -16.09
N PRO A 5 7.07 -17.48 -14.79
CA PRO A 5 6.06 -18.09 -13.95
C PRO A 5 4.83 -17.16 -13.90
N PRO A 6 3.61 -17.70 -13.72
CA PRO A 6 2.40 -16.90 -13.63
C PRO A 6 2.45 -16.03 -12.38
N HIS A 7 3.01 -14.82 -12.48
CA HIS A 7 3.30 -13.96 -11.35
C HIS A 7 2.25 -12.85 -11.28
N TYR A 8 1.23 -13.06 -10.44
CA TYR A 8 0.24 -12.06 -10.04
C TYR A 8 -0.52 -11.37 -11.19
N THR A 9 -0.72 -12.07 -12.31
CA THR A 9 -1.52 -11.57 -13.43
C THR A 9 -3.01 -11.70 -13.11
N ARG A 10 -3.63 -10.63 -12.61
CA ARG A 10 -5.10 -10.53 -12.53
C ARG A 10 -5.56 -9.28 -13.28
N GLY A 11 -5.96 -9.46 -14.53
CA GLY A 11 -6.33 -8.39 -15.45
C GLY A 11 -5.46 -8.40 -16.71
N ASN A 12 -5.62 -7.38 -17.56
CA ASN A 12 -4.85 -7.24 -18.80
C ASN A 12 -3.40 -6.78 -18.58
N ILE A 13 -3.08 -6.29 -17.37
CA ILE A 13 -1.78 -5.72 -17.01
C ILE A 13 -1.34 -6.35 -15.69
N GLU A 14 -0.08 -6.77 -15.60
CA GLU A 14 0.50 -7.24 -14.35
C GLU A 14 0.71 -6.08 -13.38
N VAL A 15 0.41 -6.30 -12.10
CA VAL A 15 0.52 -5.26 -11.06
C VAL A 15 1.93 -4.68 -11.00
N TRP A 16 2.96 -5.52 -11.16
CA TRP A 16 4.36 -5.11 -11.24
C TRP A 16 4.64 -4.19 -12.43
N ASP A 17 4.08 -4.49 -13.60
CA ASP A 17 4.26 -3.66 -14.78
C ASP A 17 3.54 -2.32 -14.64
N PHE A 18 2.33 -2.31 -14.07
CA PHE A 18 1.62 -1.07 -13.74
C PHE A 18 2.41 -0.18 -12.77
N ILE A 19 2.97 -0.76 -11.69
CA ILE A 19 3.80 -0.04 -10.72
C ILE A 19 5.03 0.59 -11.40
N ARG A 20 5.68 -0.16 -12.30
CA ARG A 20 6.86 0.33 -13.06
C ARG A 20 6.49 1.42 -14.04
N ASP A 21 5.40 1.24 -14.79
CA ASP A 21 4.90 2.19 -15.79
C ASP A 21 4.53 3.54 -15.15
N GLN A 22 3.85 3.49 -14.00
CA GLN A 22 3.47 4.67 -13.23
C GLN A 22 4.61 5.24 -12.36
N GLN A 23 5.79 4.61 -12.38
CA GLN A 23 6.98 5.02 -11.61
C GLN A 23 6.68 5.23 -10.12
N LEU A 24 5.85 4.36 -9.53
CA LEU A 24 5.47 4.48 -8.12
C LEU A 24 6.66 4.17 -7.22
N ASN A 25 6.78 4.93 -6.12
CA ASN A 25 7.80 4.70 -5.11
C ASN A 25 7.50 3.43 -4.28
N TYR A 26 8.40 3.11 -3.35
CA TYR A 26 8.31 1.92 -2.52
C TYR A 26 6.98 1.78 -1.77
N HIS A 27 6.50 2.86 -1.16
CA HIS A 27 5.27 2.82 -0.37
C HIS A 27 4.03 2.69 -1.26
N LEU A 28 3.93 3.51 -2.30
CA LEU A 28 2.81 3.47 -3.24
C LEU A 28 2.74 2.14 -4.00
N GLY A 29 3.88 1.60 -4.44
CA GLY A 29 3.95 0.30 -5.09
C GLY A 29 3.47 -0.84 -4.20
N ASN A 30 3.88 -0.86 -2.92
CA ASN A 30 3.42 -1.86 -1.97
C ASN A 30 1.92 -1.71 -1.65
N ALA A 31 1.42 -0.49 -1.50
CA ALA A 31 -0.01 -0.25 -1.29
C ALA A 31 -0.85 -0.87 -2.43
N ILE A 32 -0.47 -0.60 -3.69
CA ILE A 32 -1.14 -1.17 -4.87
C ILE A 32 -1.02 -2.70 -4.92
N LYS A 33 0.18 -3.26 -4.63
CA LYS A 33 0.40 -4.71 -4.53
C LYS A 33 -0.62 -5.36 -3.59
N TYR A 34 -0.80 -4.81 -2.39
CA TYR A 34 -1.71 -5.35 -1.40
C TYR A 34 -3.19 -5.13 -1.76
N ILE A 35 -3.55 -3.99 -2.35
CA ILE A 35 -4.92 -3.74 -2.85
C ILE A 35 -5.31 -4.77 -3.91
N CYS A 36 -4.43 -5.03 -4.87
CA CYS A 36 -4.70 -6.01 -5.93
C CYS A 36 -4.72 -7.46 -5.42
N ARG A 37 -4.00 -7.76 -4.32
CA ARG A 37 -3.97 -9.09 -3.69
C ARG A 37 -5.17 -9.37 -2.80
N ALA A 38 -5.76 -8.33 -2.22
CA ALA A 38 -6.81 -8.44 -1.22
C ALA A 38 -8.01 -9.28 -1.69
N GLY A 39 -8.26 -10.39 -1.00
CA GLY A 39 -9.37 -11.31 -1.29
C GLY A 39 -9.04 -12.43 -2.27
N TYR A 40 -7.77 -12.61 -2.66
CA TYR A 40 -7.36 -13.64 -3.62
C TYR A 40 -6.29 -14.61 -3.15
N LYS A 41 -5.57 -14.29 -2.08
CA LYS A 41 -4.58 -15.19 -1.49
C LYS A 41 -4.95 -15.53 -0.05
N ASP A 42 -4.79 -14.55 0.84
CA ASP A 42 -4.99 -14.72 2.28
C ASP A 42 -6.19 -13.88 2.76
N SER A 43 -6.12 -13.38 3.99
CA SER A 43 -7.12 -12.48 4.57
C SER A 43 -7.18 -11.16 3.81
N LYS A 44 -8.34 -10.90 3.19
CA LYS A 44 -8.67 -9.60 2.58
C LYS A 44 -8.44 -8.45 3.56
N VAL A 45 -8.79 -8.64 4.84
CA VAL A 45 -8.66 -7.61 5.87
C VAL A 45 -7.19 -7.28 6.11
N ASP A 46 -6.32 -8.29 6.16
CA ASP A 46 -4.90 -8.08 6.45
C ASP A 46 -4.16 -7.41 5.28
N ASP A 47 -4.54 -7.72 4.05
CA ASP A 47 -4.02 -7.01 2.87
C ASP A 47 -4.45 -5.55 2.86
N LEU A 48 -5.72 -5.26 3.20
CA LEU A 48 -6.20 -3.88 3.30
C LEU A 48 -5.49 -3.10 4.42
N LYS A 49 -5.25 -3.73 5.59
CA LYS A 49 -4.47 -3.12 6.67
C LYS A 49 -3.04 -2.79 6.23
N LYS A 50 -2.37 -3.70 5.50
CA LYS A 50 -1.05 -3.43 4.93
C LYS A 50 -1.10 -2.27 3.94
N ALA A 51 -2.07 -2.24 3.04
CA ALA A 51 -2.22 -1.14 2.08
C ALA A 51 -2.38 0.22 2.79
N ILE A 52 -3.21 0.29 3.82
CA ILE A 52 -3.38 1.50 4.65
C ILE A 52 -2.05 1.91 5.29
N HIS A 53 -1.32 0.97 5.90
CA HIS A 53 -0.02 1.24 6.52
C HIS A 53 0.98 1.88 5.55
N TYR A 54 1.11 1.37 4.32
CA TYR A 54 2.01 1.99 3.34
C TYR A 54 1.53 3.37 2.89
N LEU A 55 0.22 3.60 2.77
CA LEU A 55 -0.31 4.93 2.44
C LEU A 55 -0.09 5.95 3.57
N GLU A 56 -0.22 5.52 4.83
CA GLU A 56 0.10 6.37 5.99
C GLU A 56 1.57 6.74 6.03
N ASN A 57 2.46 5.77 5.76
CA ASN A 57 3.90 6.04 5.63
C ASN A 57 4.17 7.03 4.49
N GLU A 58 3.55 6.86 3.32
CA GLU A 58 3.71 7.81 2.21
C GLU A 58 3.26 9.22 2.61
N LEU A 59 2.11 9.36 3.28
CA LEU A 59 1.61 10.65 3.75
C LEU A 59 2.55 11.32 4.75
N LEU A 60 3.19 10.54 5.64
CA LEU A 60 4.16 11.07 6.60
C LEU A 60 5.41 11.66 5.92
N HIS A 61 5.87 11.04 4.82
CA HIS A 61 7.05 11.49 4.07
C HIS A 61 6.72 12.51 2.98
N THR A 62 5.44 12.62 2.60
CA THR A 62 4.96 13.60 1.63
C THR A 62 4.84 14.95 2.32
N HIS A 63 5.84 15.81 2.10
CA HIS A 63 5.82 17.18 2.57
C HIS A 63 4.92 18.01 1.65
N GLU A 64 3.60 17.93 1.84
CA GLU A 64 2.67 18.86 1.20
C GLU A 64 3.01 20.28 1.70
N PRO A 65 3.44 21.22 0.84
CA PRO A 65 3.55 22.60 1.26
C PRO A 65 2.14 23.05 1.64
N ALA A 66 1.95 23.37 2.92
CA ALA A 66 0.66 23.76 3.48
C ALA A 66 -0.07 24.72 2.54
N ARG A 67 -1.05 24.22 1.79
CA ARG A 67 -1.96 25.08 1.04
C ARG A 67 -2.85 25.73 2.08
N SER A 68 -2.55 27.00 2.37
CA SER A 68 -3.37 27.80 3.26
C SER A 68 -4.79 27.87 2.70
N GLY A 69 -5.74 27.25 3.39
CA GLY A 69 -7.17 27.52 3.22
C GLY A 69 -7.97 26.33 2.70
N GLY A 70 -8.71 25.70 3.60
CA GLY A 70 -9.84 24.83 3.27
C GLY A 70 -9.79 23.47 3.94
N ALA A 71 -10.37 23.40 5.13
CA ALA A 71 -10.65 22.22 5.95
C ALA A 71 -10.64 20.85 5.23
N LEU A 72 -9.70 19.99 5.64
CA LEU A 72 -9.94 18.55 5.73
C LEU A 72 -9.69 18.14 7.18
N SER A 73 -10.76 18.10 7.95
CA SER A 73 -10.80 17.32 9.18
C SER A 73 -10.97 15.86 8.76
N ILE A 74 -9.86 15.17 8.49
CA ILE A 74 -9.86 13.71 8.48
C ILE A 74 -9.44 13.27 9.89
N CYS A 75 -10.41 13.27 10.80
CA CYS A 75 -10.28 12.50 12.03
C CYS A 75 -10.35 11.03 11.63
N VAL A 76 -9.26 10.47 11.10
CA VAL A 76 -9.04 9.03 11.25
C VAL A 76 -8.86 8.86 12.74
N GLN A 77 -9.93 8.58 13.46
CA GLN A 77 -9.84 8.29 14.88
C GLN A 77 -8.99 7.02 15.00
N PRO A 78 -7.78 7.08 15.58
CA PRO A 78 -7.06 5.87 15.94
C PRO A 78 -7.65 5.42 17.28
N ASP A 79 -8.89 4.93 17.27
CA ASP A 79 -9.44 4.32 18.47
C ASP A 79 -8.80 2.93 18.61
N SER A 80 -7.73 2.91 19.41
CA SER A 80 -6.96 1.78 19.88
C SER A 80 -6.22 0.96 18.81
N TRP A 81 -5.07 1.47 18.39
CA TRP A 81 -3.91 0.60 18.10
C TRP A 81 -2.91 0.79 19.26
N GLU A 82 -3.28 0.29 20.45
CA GLU A 82 -2.29 0.07 21.50
C GLU A 82 -1.31 -1.01 21.02
N GLY A 83 -0.07 -0.59 20.77
CA GLY A 83 1.06 -1.48 20.51
C GLY A 83 1.77 -1.20 19.19
N THR A 84 2.58 -0.14 19.14
CA THR A 84 3.71 -0.08 18.22
C THR A 84 4.79 -1.03 18.74
N PRO A 85 4.91 -2.24 18.17
CA PRO A 85 6.26 -2.63 17.80
C PRO A 85 6.68 -2.07 16.45
N ASP A 86 7.98 -1.89 16.32
CA ASP A 86 8.67 -1.61 15.07
C ASP A 86 8.55 -2.86 14.17
N TYR A 87 7.42 -2.99 13.46
CA TYR A 87 7.06 -4.18 12.66
C TYR A 87 7.40 -4.05 11.16
N THR A 88 8.13 -3.02 10.77
CA THR A 88 8.39 -2.75 9.34
C THR A 88 9.21 -3.86 8.66
N GLU A 89 9.90 -4.72 9.42
CA GLU A 89 10.78 -5.78 8.90
C GLU A 89 10.13 -7.18 8.80
N ASP A 90 8.94 -7.41 9.38
CA ASP A 90 8.34 -8.76 9.46
C ASP A 90 7.12 -8.99 8.55
N PHE A 91 6.64 -7.97 7.82
CA PHE A 91 5.47 -8.12 6.95
C PHE A 91 5.77 -8.57 5.51
N ASP A 92 7.02 -8.42 5.04
CA ASP A 92 7.46 -8.75 3.67
C ASP A 92 8.32 -10.03 3.58
N ARG A 93 8.38 -10.86 4.64
CA ARG A 93 9.00 -12.21 4.63
C ARG A 93 8.13 -13.29 3.99
#